data_AF-A0A0H2S917-F1
#
_entry.id   AF-A0A0H2S917-F1
#
_cell.length_a   1.000
_cell.length_b   1.000
_cell.length_c   1.000
_cell.angle_alpha   90.00
_cell.angle_beta   90.00
_cell.angle_gamma   90.00
#
_symmetry.space_group_name_H-M   'P 1'
#
loop_
_entity.id
_entity.type
_entity.pdbx_description
1 polymer ?
#
loop_
_entity_poly.entity_id
_entity_poly.type
_entity_poly.pdbx_seq_one_letter_code
_entity_poly.pdbx_strand_id
1 'polypeptide(L)'
;MAKQKLSTRDALKLLKNARFREDNLGDLALSISSKSLPEKYYTSAFEVFHSHLKVPLVQATLDNKTMCRLVISSLLGLGALSDAYFSKHEAQLRDCWPDIINWSKAILRGRRYNMARSLDLAGAFFYAIGQIFDVVSFTDVELANNEDVFPFAVELWKGDEEHTILPDRYATKPLLACLSTDEDQVKTFCERSAYNPNLLVDVIFARFSTAVASTPKRKLEITADLSDLLSRFIQCGLKPIYNILRHSFGSITILCYDLNALLDDASQTPEHDYTLHCSFDVLCTLFYSSTTMKKNALRAGFLRVLVAVAADPKKYEFGERPTHLLSSLRCDLLGNDIISATLASMKRLASNVQIDLPRLLRSTTSGFQNAWKLFESTLLENAVIFELFGHGYVEERGKCASCRKRSGRKSLRKCAGCGAILYCSQACERDDWPRHRVDCASVEKDIEKYFDSTYSRLSRRLATLQVSRFWPGIVSFARSRDIPIEYLGVRLRHDSAHYKFDVFDCRKVDEDDYWDEYRRTPFLSLLAKESLRARVEENENSCILLVLTYMDVFDVPYLVYLESDFDTDTAMASHCRSMTCLDEDNNVLLPRTQDLVEDIMSRLYASPNLDWRARWIERPFVSLARQAALKFK
;
A
#
# COMPACT_ATOMS: atom_id res chain seq x y z
N MET A 1 -34.25 -15.79 -13.91
CA MET A 1 -35.19 -16.69 -14.62
C MET A 1 -34.42 -17.91 -15.11
N ALA A 2 -34.78 -19.11 -14.67
CA ALA A 2 -34.19 -20.32 -15.25
C ALA A 2 -34.58 -20.38 -16.73
N LYS A 3 -33.61 -20.28 -17.64
CA LYS A 3 -33.89 -20.41 -19.07
C LYS A 3 -34.35 -21.85 -19.33
N GLN A 4 -35.44 -21.99 -20.06
CA GLN A 4 -35.98 -23.28 -20.45
C GLN A 4 -34.92 -24.04 -21.27
N LYS A 5 -34.61 -25.27 -20.85
CA LYS A 5 -33.72 -26.15 -21.62
C LYS A 5 -34.35 -26.42 -22.98
N LEU A 6 -33.52 -26.42 -24.03
CA LEU A 6 -33.96 -26.75 -25.38
C LEU A 6 -34.51 -28.18 -25.40
N SER A 7 -35.60 -28.38 -26.15
CA SER A 7 -36.06 -29.75 -26.42
C SER A 7 -35.00 -30.50 -27.24
N THR A 8 -35.01 -31.82 -27.18
CA THR A 8 -34.10 -32.66 -28.00
C THR A 8 -34.22 -32.31 -29.49
N ARG A 9 -35.45 -32.07 -29.97
CA ARG A 9 -35.71 -31.68 -31.35
C ARG A 9 -35.09 -30.32 -31.70
N ASP A 10 -35.22 -29.34 -30.80
CA ASP A 10 -34.70 -27.99 -31.04
C ASP A 10 -33.18 -27.94 -30.96
N ALA A 11 -32.57 -28.69 -30.03
CA ALA A 11 -31.12 -28.83 -29.93
C ALA A 11 -30.52 -29.43 -31.21
N LEU A 12 -31.10 -30.53 -31.72
CA LEU A 12 -30.64 -31.16 -32.97
C LEU A 12 -30.85 -30.24 -34.18
N LYS A 13 -31.97 -29.52 -34.25
CA LYS A 13 -32.24 -28.54 -35.30
C LYS A 13 -31.23 -27.39 -35.27
N LEU A 14 -30.90 -26.89 -34.08
CA LEU A 14 -29.93 -25.83 -33.88
C LEU A 14 -28.53 -26.27 -34.33
N LEU A 15 -28.07 -27.43 -33.87
CA LEU A 15 -26.78 -28.02 -34.29
C LEU A 15 -26.68 -28.19 -35.81
N LYS A 16 -27.73 -28.72 -36.45
CA LYS A 16 -27.76 -28.91 -37.90
C LYS A 16 -27.68 -27.57 -38.65
N ASN A 17 -28.41 -26.56 -38.19
CA ASN A 17 -28.45 -25.25 -38.84
C ASN A 17 -27.16 -24.46 -38.63
N ALA A 18 -26.54 -24.57 -37.45
CA ALA A 18 -25.29 -23.90 -37.09
C ALA A 18 -24.10 -24.32 -37.98
N ARG A 19 -24.17 -25.47 -38.64
CA ARG A 19 -23.17 -25.88 -39.65
C ARG A 19 -23.15 -25.01 -40.90
N PHE A 20 -24.22 -24.26 -41.19
CA PHE A 20 -24.38 -23.54 -42.45
C PHE A 20 -24.76 -22.07 -42.29
N ARG A 21 -25.26 -21.65 -41.12
CA ARG A 21 -25.79 -20.30 -40.89
C ARG A 21 -25.12 -19.63 -39.70
N GLU A 22 -24.66 -18.39 -39.90
CA GLU A 22 -24.00 -17.55 -38.90
C GLU A 22 -24.90 -17.30 -37.67
N ASP A 23 -26.14 -16.86 -37.89
CA ASP A 23 -27.09 -16.56 -36.80
C ASP A 23 -27.29 -17.78 -35.87
N ASN A 24 -27.42 -18.96 -36.47
CA ASN A 24 -27.62 -20.21 -35.74
C ASN A 24 -26.37 -20.64 -34.95
N LEU A 25 -25.18 -20.23 -35.39
CA LEU A 25 -23.93 -20.50 -34.69
C LEU A 25 -23.81 -19.61 -33.44
N GLY A 26 -24.17 -18.34 -33.56
CA GLY A 26 -24.31 -17.43 -32.43
C GLY A 26 -25.35 -17.91 -31.42
N ASP A 27 -26.52 -18.35 -31.89
CA ASP A 27 -27.56 -18.95 -31.05
C ASP A 27 -27.08 -20.21 -30.31
N LEU A 28 -26.26 -21.05 -30.98
CA LEU A 28 -25.67 -22.24 -30.37
C LEU A 28 -24.69 -21.86 -29.25
N ALA A 29 -23.79 -20.90 -29.49
CA ALA A 29 -22.86 -20.41 -28.48
C ALA A 29 -23.61 -19.83 -27.26
N LEU A 30 -24.63 -18.98 -27.50
CA LEU A 30 -25.49 -18.43 -26.45
C LEU A 30 -26.25 -19.50 -25.67
N SER A 31 -26.68 -20.58 -26.34
CA SER A 31 -27.38 -21.69 -25.71
C SER A 31 -26.47 -22.49 -24.78
N ILE A 32 -25.18 -22.61 -25.11
CA ILE A 32 -24.16 -23.22 -24.24
C ILE A 32 -23.87 -22.31 -23.05
N SER A 33 -23.53 -21.03 -23.28
CA SER A 33 -23.21 -20.08 -22.19
C SER A 33 -24.36 -19.93 -21.19
N SER A 34 -25.60 -20.08 -21.66
CA SER A 34 -26.79 -19.98 -20.80
C SER A 34 -27.31 -21.32 -20.29
N LYS A 35 -26.57 -22.41 -20.51
CA LYS A 35 -26.87 -23.79 -20.07
C LYS A 35 -28.25 -24.30 -20.54
N SER A 36 -28.76 -23.76 -21.66
CA SER A 36 -30.02 -24.22 -22.25
C SER A 36 -29.81 -25.42 -23.17
N LEU A 37 -28.60 -25.59 -23.74
CA LEU A 37 -28.22 -26.80 -24.46
C LEU A 37 -27.85 -27.92 -23.47
N PRO A 38 -28.46 -29.12 -23.54
CA PRO A 38 -28.06 -30.24 -22.69
C PRO A 38 -26.61 -30.71 -22.94
N GLU A 39 -25.87 -31.03 -21.86
CA GLU A 39 -24.46 -31.43 -21.91
C GLU A 39 -24.16 -32.60 -22.87
N LYS A 40 -25.10 -33.54 -23.03
CA LYS A 40 -24.97 -34.65 -23.98
C LYS A 40 -24.78 -34.22 -25.45
N TYR A 41 -25.03 -32.95 -25.77
CA TYR A 41 -24.84 -32.37 -27.10
C TYR A 41 -23.58 -31.52 -27.21
N TYR A 42 -22.79 -31.38 -26.16
CA TYR A 42 -21.60 -30.52 -26.16
C TYR A 42 -20.54 -31.02 -27.15
N THR A 43 -20.34 -32.33 -27.26
CA THR A 43 -19.43 -32.90 -28.27
C THR A 43 -19.89 -32.62 -29.70
N SER A 44 -21.19 -32.74 -29.98
CA SER A 44 -21.73 -32.36 -31.29
C SER A 44 -21.60 -30.86 -31.55
N ALA A 45 -21.74 -30.02 -30.52
CA ALA A 45 -21.52 -28.58 -30.66
C ALA A 45 -20.04 -28.25 -30.94
N PHE A 46 -19.11 -28.89 -30.23
CA PHE A 46 -17.67 -28.82 -30.47
C PHE A 46 -17.35 -29.16 -31.93
N GLU A 47 -17.87 -30.27 -32.45
CA GLU A 47 -17.67 -30.67 -33.86
C GLU A 47 -18.17 -29.60 -34.84
N VAL A 48 -19.30 -28.95 -34.56
CA VAL A 48 -19.80 -27.85 -35.38
C VAL A 48 -18.82 -26.68 -35.37
N PHE A 49 -18.40 -26.21 -34.19
CA PHE A 49 -17.46 -25.08 -34.10
C PHE A 49 -16.11 -25.40 -34.74
N HIS A 50 -15.54 -26.57 -34.46
CA HIS A 50 -14.25 -26.98 -35.03
C HIS A 50 -14.31 -27.13 -36.55
N SER A 51 -15.43 -27.61 -37.11
CA SER A 51 -15.58 -27.76 -38.56
C SER A 51 -15.41 -26.45 -39.34
N HIS A 52 -15.80 -25.31 -38.75
CA HIS A 52 -15.59 -23.99 -39.34
C HIS A 52 -14.14 -23.52 -39.26
N LEU A 53 -13.39 -23.96 -38.25
CA LEU A 53 -11.96 -23.66 -38.11
C LEU A 53 -11.08 -24.53 -39.03
N LYS A 54 -11.55 -25.72 -39.42
CA LYS A 54 -10.84 -26.61 -40.39
C LYS A 54 -10.83 -26.09 -41.82
N VAL A 55 -11.58 -25.03 -42.12
CA VAL A 55 -11.53 -24.40 -43.44
C VAL A 55 -10.11 -23.84 -43.68
N PRO A 56 -9.45 -24.16 -44.81
CA PRO A 56 -8.09 -23.71 -45.06
C PRO A 56 -7.97 -22.18 -45.01
N LEU A 57 -6.96 -21.70 -44.29
CA LEU A 57 -6.63 -20.30 -44.18
C LEU A 57 -5.92 -19.82 -45.47
N VAL A 58 -6.71 -19.36 -46.45
CA VAL A 58 -6.21 -18.67 -47.64
C VAL A 58 -6.66 -17.20 -47.63
N GLN A 59 -5.90 -16.32 -48.29
CA GLN A 59 -6.17 -14.87 -48.30
C GLN A 59 -7.62 -14.54 -48.72
N ALA A 60 -8.14 -15.22 -49.75
CA ALA A 60 -9.52 -15.05 -50.21
C ALA A 60 -10.56 -15.34 -49.11
N THR A 61 -10.25 -16.25 -48.18
CA THR A 61 -11.12 -16.58 -47.05
C THR A 61 -11.12 -15.48 -46.00
N LEU A 62 -9.98 -14.80 -45.77
CA LEU A 62 -9.87 -13.67 -44.85
C LEU A 62 -10.58 -12.41 -45.35
N ASP A 63 -10.65 -12.23 -46.66
CA ASP A 63 -11.40 -11.14 -47.29
C ASP A 63 -12.93 -11.38 -47.24
N ASN A 64 -13.36 -12.62 -46.99
CA ASN A 64 -14.76 -12.97 -46.82
C ASN A 64 -15.27 -12.63 -45.39
N LYS A 65 -15.99 -11.52 -45.28
CA LYS A 65 -16.57 -11.04 -44.01
C LYS A 65 -17.45 -12.08 -43.32
N THR A 66 -18.25 -12.83 -44.07
CA THR A 66 -19.14 -13.87 -43.51
C THR A 66 -18.32 -14.98 -42.87
N MET A 67 -17.21 -15.38 -43.51
CA MET A 67 -16.36 -16.41 -42.96
C MET A 67 -15.67 -15.95 -41.66
N CYS A 68 -15.15 -14.72 -41.61
CA CYS A 68 -14.61 -14.16 -40.38
C CYS A 68 -15.62 -14.17 -39.22
N ARG A 69 -16.91 -13.87 -39.50
CA ARG A 69 -17.96 -13.93 -38.47
C ARG A 69 -18.29 -15.35 -38.03
N LEU A 70 -18.29 -16.32 -38.95
CA LEU A 70 -18.44 -17.74 -38.62
C LEU A 70 -17.30 -18.23 -37.73
N VAL A 71 -16.06 -17.85 -38.04
CA VAL A 71 -14.88 -18.17 -37.23
C VAL A 71 -14.99 -17.54 -35.85
N ILE A 72 -15.27 -16.24 -35.74
CA ILE A 72 -15.43 -15.56 -34.44
C ILE A 72 -16.55 -16.21 -33.61
N SER A 73 -17.69 -16.52 -34.24
CA SER A 73 -18.80 -17.22 -33.57
C SER A 73 -18.44 -18.64 -33.15
N SER A 74 -17.57 -19.32 -33.90
CA SER A 74 -17.02 -20.63 -33.53
C SER A 74 -16.08 -20.53 -32.34
N LEU A 75 -15.20 -19.52 -32.32
CA LEU A 75 -14.33 -19.26 -31.17
C LEU A 75 -15.15 -18.95 -29.91
N LEU A 76 -16.21 -18.13 -30.03
CA LEU A 76 -17.14 -17.89 -28.93
C LEU A 76 -17.78 -19.19 -28.43
N GLY A 77 -18.20 -20.05 -29.36
CA GLY A 77 -18.77 -21.36 -29.05
C GLY A 77 -17.81 -22.29 -28.32
N LEU A 78 -16.54 -22.33 -28.76
CA LEU A 78 -15.49 -23.12 -28.12
C LEU A 78 -15.18 -22.60 -26.72
N GLY A 79 -15.02 -21.28 -26.54
CA GLY A 79 -14.85 -20.68 -25.21
C GLY A 79 -16.04 -20.96 -24.29
N ALA A 80 -17.26 -20.99 -24.82
CA ALA A 80 -18.49 -21.25 -24.04
C ALA A 80 -18.60 -22.69 -23.51
N LEU A 81 -17.91 -23.67 -24.11
CA LEU A 81 -17.90 -25.06 -23.60
C LEU A 81 -17.23 -25.17 -22.22
N SER A 82 -16.36 -24.21 -21.89
CA SER A 82 -15.64 -24.06 -20.62
C SER A 82 -14.70 -25.23 -20.25
N ASP A 83 -13.93 -25.00 -19.19
CA ASP A 83 -13.08 -25.97 -18.49
C ASP A 83 -13.80 -27.28 -18.13
N ALA A 84 -15.08 -27.23 -17.75
CA ALA A 84 -15.87 -28.41 -17.38
C ALA A 84 -16.04 -29.42 -18.52
N TYR A 85 -16.07 -28.96 -19.78
CA TYR A 85 -16.09 -29.83 -20.94
C TYR A 85 -14.69 -30.35 -21.28
N PHE A 86 -13.71 -29.43 -21.39
CA PHE A 86 -12.38 -29.78 -21.89
C PHE A 86 -11.53 -30.57 -20.91
N SER A 87 -11.76 -30.46 -19.60
CA SER A 87 -11.18 -31.35 -18.59
C SER A 87 -11.49 -32.84 -18.82
N LYS A 88 -12.55 -33.16 -19.56
CA LYS A 88 -12.91 -34.54 -19.96
C LYS A 88 -12.56 -34.87 -21.40
N HIS A 89 -12.15 -33.87 -22.19
CA HIS A 89 -11.95 -33.96 -23.63
C HIS A 89 -10.66 -33.23 -24.06
N GLU A 90 -9.59 -33.34 -23.26
CA GLU A 90 -8.32 -32.65 -23.49
C GLU A 90 -7.77 -32.90 -24.91
N ALA A 91 -7.88 -34.14 -25.40
CA ALA A 91 -7.46 -34.51 -26.75
C ALA A 91 -8.15 -33.67 -27.86
N GLN A 92 -9.41 -33.27 -27.65
CA GLN A 92 -10.13 -32.41 -28.59
C GLN A 92 -9.63 -30.96 -28.54
N LEU A 93 -9.26 -30.47 -27.35
CA LEU A 93 -8.62 -29.17 -27.21
C LEU A 93 -7.28 -29.14 -27.96
N ARG A 94 -6.43 -30.15 -27.74
CA ARG A 94 -5.14 -30.30 -28.44
C ARG A 94 -5.32 -30.40 -29.96
N ASP A 95 -6.32 -31.15 -30.45
CA ASP A 95 -6.60 -31.30 -31.89
C ASP A 95 -7.02 -29.97 -32.56
N CYS A 96 -7.84 -29.15 -31.89
CA CYS A 96 -8.32 -27.90 -32.46
C CYS A 96 -7.41 -26.67 -32.21
N TRP A 97 -6.46 -26.76 -31.28
CA TRP A 97 -5.61 -25.64 -30.89
C TRP A 97 -4.82 -25.00 -32.05
N PRO A 98 -4.17 -25.75 -32.96
CA PRO A 98 -3.49 -25.16 -34.10
C PRO A 98 -4.41 -24.33 -34.99
N ASP A 99 -5.64 -24.81 -35.23
CA ASP A 99 -6.63 -24.11 -36.04
C ASP A 99 -7.09 -22.82 -35.36
N ILE A 100 -7.33 -22.87 -34.04
CA ILE A 100 -7.68 -21.69 -33.22
C ILE A 100 -6.60 -20.61 -33.34
N ILE A 101 -5.33 -20.98 -33.15
CA ILE A 101 -4.20 -20.04 -33.16
C ILE A 101 -3.99 -19.45 -34.56
N ASN A 102 -4.03 -20.28 -35.61
CA ASN A 102 -3.84 -19.83 -36.99
C ASN A 102 -4.92 -18.83 -37.41
N TRP A 103 -6.19 -19.15 -37.15
CA TRP A 103 -7.30 -18.24 -37.45
C TRP A 103 -7.23 -16.95 -36.63
N SER A 104 -6.91 -17.04 -35.35
CA SER A 104 -6.86 -15.87 -34.47
C SER A 104 -5.72 -14.92 -34.85
N LYS A 105 -4.53 -15.45 -35.20
CA LYS A 105 -3.40 -14.67 -35.75
C LYS A 105 -3.81 -13.93 -37.01
N ALA A 106 -4.49 -14.63 -37.93
CA ALA A 106 -4.89 -14.06 -39.21
C ALA A 106 -5.97 -12.97 -39.08
N ILE A 107 -6.96 -13.18 -38.20
CA ILE A 107 -7.99 -12.18 -37.88
C ILE A 107 -7.37 -10.94 -37.25
N LEU A 108 -6.48 -11.12 -36.26
CA LEU A 108 -5.84 -10.02 -35.54
C LEU A 108 -4.96 -9.18 -36.48
N ARG A 109 -4.02 -9.81 -37.18
CA ARG A 109 -3.05 -9.14 -38.05
C ARG A 109 -3.68 -8.52 -39.29
N GLY A 110 -4.73 -9.13 -39.82
CA GLY A 110 -5.52 -8.56 -40.91
C GLY A 110 -6.52 -7.48 -40.48
N ARG A 111 -6.61 -7.16 -39.17
CA ARG A 111 -7.62 -6.26 -38.56
C ARG A 111 -9.05 -6.56 -39.03
N ARG A 112 -9.33 -7.85 -39.28
CA ARG A 112 -10.57 -8.29 -39.95
C ARG A 112 -11.81 -8.16 -39.07
N TYR A 113 -11.61 -7.97 -37.77
CA TYR A 113 -12.66 -7.63 -36.80
C TYR A 113 -13.24 -6.21 -36.98
N ASN A 114 -12.53 -5.28 -37.64
CA ASN A 114 -13.02 -3.90 -37.89
C ASN A 114 -13.95 -3.78 -39.12
N MET A 115 -14.28 -4.89 -39.80
CA MET A 115 -14.97 -4.85 -41.09
C MET A 115 -16.50 -4.62 -41.02
N ALA A 116 -17.11 -4.61 -39.84
CA ALA A 116 -18.56 -4.44 -39.66
C ALA A 116 -18.88 -3.18 -38.84
N ARG A 117 -19.69 -2.28 -39.41
CA ARG A 117 -20.15 -1.06 -38.71
C ARG A 117 -21.26 -1.32 -37.68
N SER A 118 -21.87 -2.50 -37.66
CA SER A 118 -23.14 -2.75 -36.94
C SER A 118 -23.06 -3.76 -35.80
N LEU A 119 -21.96 -4.51 -35.66
CA LEU A 119 -21.79 -5.52 -34.60
C LEU A 119 -20.40 -5.36 -34.01
N ASP A 120 -20.28 -5.38 -32.69
CA ASP A 120 -18.99 -5.32 -31.98
C ASP A 120 -18.23 -6.65 -32.12
N LEU A 121 -17.78 -6.93 -33.35
CA LEU A 121 -17.01 -8.13 -33.69
C LEU A 121 -15.65 -8.14 -33.02
N ALA A 122 -15.07 -6.97 -32.75
CA ALA A 122 -13.82 -6.85 -32.03
C ALA A 122 -13.98 -7.33 -30.59
N GLY A 123 -14.95 -6.79 -29.85
CA GLY A 123 -15.26 -7.24 -28.50
C GLY A 123 -15.58 -8.73 -28.46
N ALA A 124 -16.37 -9.23 -29.42
CA ALA A 124 -16.65 -10.66 -29.55
C ALA A 124 -15.39 -11.52 -29.76
N PHE A 125 -14.47 -11.07 -30.62
CA PHE A 125 -13.22 -11.78 -30.91
C PHE A 125 -12.29 -11.81 -29.69
N PHE A 126 -12.00 -10.65 -29.09
CA PHE A 126 -11.10 -10.56 -27.93
C PHE A 126 -11.66 -11.31 -26.71
N TYR A 127 -12.98 -11.23 -26.50
CA TYR A 127 -13.66 -12.03 -25.48
C TYR A 127 -13.51 -13.53 -25.76
N ALA A 128 -13.83 -13.97 -26.98
CA ALA A 128 -13.77 -15.38 -27.35
C ALA A 128 -12.38 -15.98 -27.14
N ILE A 129 -11.34 -15.32 -27.68
CA ILE A 129 -9.97 -15.82 -27.55
C ILE A 129 -9.50 -15.79 -26.11
N GLY A 130 -9.89 -14.77 -25.32
CA GLY A 130 -9.62 -14.72 -23.90
C GLY A 130 -10.19 -15.93 -23.15
N GLN A 131 -11.46 -16.28 -23.41
CA GLN A 131 -12.10 -17.44 -22.78
C GLN A 131 -11.44 -18.77 -23.18
N ILE A 132 -10.99 -18.92 -24.43
CA ILE A 132 -10.28 -20.14 -24.84
C ILE A 132 -8.93 -20.26 -24.11
N PHE A 133 -8.17 -19.17 -24.00
CA PHE A 133 -6.91 -19.18 -23.24
C PHE A 133 -7.13 -19.45 -21.74
N ASP A 134 -8.26 -19.00 -21.19
CA ASP A 134 -8.68 -19.36 -19.84
C ASP A 134 -8.82 -20.87 -19.68
N VAL A 135 -9.60 -21.50 -20.58
CA VAL A 135 -9.77 -22.97 -20.64
C VAL A 135 -8.43 -23.69 -20.74
N VAL A 136 -7.53 -23.20 -21.61
CA VAL A 136 -6.18 -23.76 -21.78
C VAL A 136 -5.39 -23.69 -20.48
N SER A 137 -5.45 -22.55 -19.76
CA SER A 137 -4.70 -22.38 -18.51
C SER A 137 -5.10 -23.37 -17.41
N PHE A 138 -6.37 -23.81 -17.40
CA PHE A 138 -6.88 -24.82 -16.46
C PHE A 138 -6.75 -26.27 -16.94
N THR A 139 -6.76 -26.50 -18.26
CA THR A 139 -6.84 -27.85 -18.83
C THR A 139 -5.49 -28.40 -19.27
N ASP A 140 -4.69 -27.59 -19.98
CA ASP A 140 -3.45 -28.03 -20.61
C ASP A 140 -2.51 -26.84 -20.84
N VAL A 141 -1.77 -26.48 -19.79
CA VAL A 141 -0.85 -25.32 -19.80
C VAL A 141 0.27 -25.46 -20.83
N GLU A 142 0.60 -26.67 -21.29
CA GLU A 142 1.65 -26.90 -22.30
C GLU A 142 1.30 -26.22 -23.62
N LEU A 143 0.00 -26.12 -23.97
CA LEU A 143 -0.46 -25.44 -25.18
C LEU A 143 -0.15 -23.93 -25.16
N ALA A 144 -0.18 -23.32 -23.98
CA ALA A 144 0.17 -21.90 -23.80
C ALA A 144 1.69 -21.66 -23.79
N ASN A 145 2.47 -22.67 -23.40
CA ASN A 145 3.94 -22.60 -23.32
C ASN A 145 4.65 -22.76 -24.68
N ASN A 146 3.91 -22.92 -25.77
CA ASN A 146 4.50 -23.01 -27.11
C ASN A 146 5.15 -21.67 -27.52
N GLU A 147 6.38 -21.73 -28.07
CA GLU A 147 7.16 -20.54 -28.46
C GLU A 147 6.42 -19.60 -29.42
N ASP A 148 5.53 -20.12 -30.26
CA ASP A 148 4.74 -19.34 -31.23
C ASP A 148 3.49 -18.71 -30.62
N VAL A 149 3.06 -19.16 -29.44
CA VAL A 149 1.85 -18.67 -28.75
C VAL A 149 2.19 -17.43 -27.93
N PHE A 150 3.34 -17.42 -27.26
CA PHE A 150 3.74 -16.29 -26.41
C PHE A 150 3.76 -14.94 -27.16
N PRO A 151 4.44 -14.77 -28.33
CA PRO A 151 4.41 -13.51 -29.08
C PRO A 151 3.00 -13.11 -29.50
N PHE A 152 2.15 -14.09 -29.79
CA PHE A 152 0.76 -13.84 -30.15
C PHE A 152 -0.10 -13.40 -28.95
N ALA A 153 0.11 -13.97 -27.78
CA ALA A 153 -0.50 -13.51 -26.54
C ALA A 153 -0.11 -12.05 -26.23
N VAL A 154 1.15 -11.68 -26.49
CA VAL A 154 1.58 -10.28 -26.42
C VAL A 154 0.81 -9.41 -27.43
N GLU A 155 0.71 -9.81 -28.70
CA GLU A 155 -0.08 -9.07 -29.72
C GLU A 155 -1.55 -8.87 -29.28
N LEU A 156 -2.19 -9.90 -28.73
CA LEU A 156 -3.56 -9.84 -28.20
C LEU A 156 -3.69 -8.88 -27.01
N TRP A 157 -2.69 -8.85 -26.14
CA TRP A 157 -2.66 -7.89 -25.03
C TRP A 157 -2.41 -6.47 -25.54
N LYS A 158 -1.55 -6.25 -26.55
CA LYS A 158 -1.39 -4.91 -27.16
C LYS A 158 -2.73 -4.39 -27.67
N GLY A 159 -3.53 -5.29 -28.25
CA GLY A 159 -4.86 -4.97 -28.73
C GLY A 159 -4.84 -4.17 -30.03
N ASP A 160 -5.94 -3.48 -30.31
CA ASP A 160 -6.06 -2.56 -31.45
C ASP A 160 -5.31 -1.23 -31.16
N GLU A 161 -4.33 -0.87 -31.99
CA GLU A 161 -3.48 0.32 -31.83
C GLU A 161 -4.28 1.62 -31.78
N GLU A 162 -5.41 1.70 -32.47
CA GLU A 162 -6.25 2.91 -32.51
C GLU A 162 -7.09 3.10 -31.24
N HIS A 163 -7.27 2.03 -30.44
CA HIS A 163 -8.21 1.99 -29.33
C HIS A 163 -7.67 1.21 -28.13
N THR A 164 -6.37 1.34 -27.85
CA THR A 164 -5.63 0.48 -26.90
C THR A 164 -6.18 0.44 -25.47
N ILE A 165 -6.94 1.46 -25.06
CA ILE A 165 -7.50 1.59 -23.70
C ILE A 165 -8.90 0.95 -23.59
N LEU A 166 -9.62 0.78 -24.70
CA LEU A 166 -10.99 0.26 -24.66
C LEU A 166 -11.01 -1.23 -24.25
N PRO A 167 -11.77 -1.63 -23.21
CA PRO A 167 -11.77 -3.00 -22.68
C PRO A 167 -12.10 -4.09 -23.71
N ASP A 168 -12.87 -3.77 -24.75
CA ASP A 168 -13.28 -4.66 -25.84
C ASP A 168 -12.23 -4.82 -26.95
N ARG A 169 -11.06 -4.21 -26.81
CA ARG A 169 -10.04 -4.11 -27.87
C ARG A 169 -8.70 -4.76 -27.53
N TYR A 170 -8.65 -5.51 -26.44
CA TYR A 170 -7.50 -6.32 -26.04
C TYR A 170 -7.97 -7.56 -25.27
N ALA A 171 -7.08 -8.54 -25.11
CA ALA A 171 -7.32 -9.70 -24.25
C ALA A 171 -6.13 -9.91 -23.30
N THR A 172 -6.40 -9.92 -21.99
CA THR A 172 -5.37 -10.10 -20.95
C THR A 172 -5.14 -11.57 -20.63
N LYS A 173 -6.19 -12.41 -20.63
CA LYS A 173 -6.10 -13.86 -20.35
C LYS A 173 -5.05 -14.62 -21.17
N PRO A 174 -4.85 -14.35 -22.49
CA PRO A 174 -3.79 -15.02 -23.23
C PRO A 174 -2.40 -14.77 -22.64
N LEU A 175 -2.14 -13.54 -22.20
CA LEU A 175 -0.88 -13.21 -21.55
C LEU A 175 -0.78 -13.88 -20.17
N LEU A 176 -1.86 -13.87 -19.36
CA LEU A 176 -1.89 -14.58 -18.07
C LEU A 176 -1.66 -16.09 -18.20
N ALA A 177 -2.20 -16.71 -19.25
CA ALA A 177 -2.05 -18.14 -19.50
C ALA A 177 -0.61 -18.50 -19.87
N CYS A 178 0.11 -17.61 -20.56
CA CYS A 178 1.52 -17.81 -20.88
C CYS A 178 2.49 -17.34 -19.78
N LEU A 179 2.05 -16.45 -18.89
CA LEU A 179 2.84 -15.99 -17.75
C LEU A 179 2.51 -16.84 -16.53
N SER A 180 3.28 -17.89 -16.28
CA SER A 180 3.25 -18.55 -14.98
C SER A 180 3.83 -17.64 -13.89
N THR A 181 3.87 -18.12 -12.64
CA THR A 181 4.62 -17.47 -11.56
C THR A 181 6.15 -17.60 -11.73
N ASP A 182 6.62 -18.17 -12.85
CA ASP A 182 8.05 -18.28 -13.18
C ASP A 182 8.63 -16.92 -13.60
N GLU A 183 9.67 -16.47 -12.90
CA GLU A 183 10.38 -15.22 -13.16
C GLU A 183 10.93 -15.14 -14.60
N ASP A 184 11.37 -16.27 -15.17
CA ASP A 184 12.00 -16.31 -16.50
C ASP A 184 11.02 -15.98 -17.63
N GLN A 185 9.76 -16.42 -17.52
CA GLN A 185 8.73 -16.11 -18.51
C GLN A 185 8.36 -14.63 -18.50
N VAL A 186 8.27 -14.03 -17.31
CA VAL A 186 7.96 -12.60 -17.17
C VAL A 186 9.14 -11.72 -17.60
N LYS A 187 10.38 -12.17 -17.36
CA LYS A 187 11.57 -11.51 -17.91
C LYS A 187 11.59 -11.58 -19.44
N THR A 188 11.29 -12.75 -20.00
CA THR A 188 11.18 -12.99 -21.44
C THR A 188 10.11 -12.09 -22.05
N PHE A 189 8.98 -11.85 -21.36
CA PHE A 189 7.99 -10.86 -21.77
C PHE A 189 8.59 -9.48 -21.94
N CYS A 190 9.26 -8.95 -20.91
CA CYS A 190 9.84 -7.62 -20.96
C CYS A 190 10.90 -7.49 -22.07
N GLU A 191 11.71 -8.53 -22.30
CA GLU A 191 12.75 -8.53 -23.33
C GLU A 191 12.14 -8.59 -24.75
N ARG A 192 11.20 -9.52 -24.99
CA ARG A 192 10.63 -9.75 -26.33
C ARG A 192 9.60 -8.71 -26.72
N SER A 193 8.89 -8.12 -25.78
CA SER A 193 7.84 -7.17 -26.09
C SER A 193 8.37 -5.81 -26.54
N ALA A 194 9.68 -5.56 -26.33
CA ALA A 194 10.35 -4.28 -26.52
C ALA A 194 9.59 -3.10 -25.85
N TYR A 195 8.83 -3.40 -24.78
CA TYR A 195 8.02 -2.40 -24.11
C TYR A 195 8.89 -1.50 -23.26
N ASN A 196 8.64 -0.19 -23.33
CA ASN A 196 9.04 0.70 -22.26
C ASN A 196 8.26 0.29 -20.99
N PRO A 197 8.92 -0.12 -19.89
CA PRO A 197 8.21 -0.58 -18.70
C PRO A 197 7.30 0.49 -18.08
N ASN A 198 7.55 1.79 -18.31
CA ASN A 198 6.65 2.86 -17.86
C ASN A 198 5.35 2.84 -18.64
N LEU A 199 5.44 2.77 -19.98
CA LEU A 199 4.26 2.70 -20.83
C LEU A 199 3.43 1.45 -20.54
N LEU A 200 4.09 0.31 -20.26
CA LEU A 200 3.40 -0.91 -19.84
C LEU A 200 2.56 -0.68 -18.58
N VAL A 201 3.17 -0.14 -17.52
CA VAL A 201 2.49 0.16 -16.26
C VAL A 201 1.34 1.16 -16.48
N ASP A 202 1.59 2.24 -17.21
CA ASP A 202 0.58 3.27 -17.50
C ASP A 202 -0.62 2.70 -18.28
N VAL A 203 -0.36 1.85 -19.29
CA VAL A 203 -1.41 1.18 -20.07
C VAL A 203 -2.22 0.25 -19.19
N ILE A 204 -1.60 -0.52 -18.29
CA ILE A 204 -2.33 -1.41 -17.39
C ILE A 204 -3.25 -0.60 -16.47
N PHE A 205 -2.77 0.49 -15.86
CA PHE A 205 -3.61 1.32 -14.99
C PHE A 205 -4.71 2.06 -15.75
N ALA A 206 -4.42 2.57 -16.95
CA ALA A 206 -5.43 3.20 -17.79
C ALA A 206 -6.55 2.22 -18.15
N ARG A 207 -6.18 0.99 -18.53
CA ARG A 207 -7.12 -0.10 -18.81
C ARG A 207 -7.91 -0.53 -17.58
N PHE A 208 -7.24 -0.65 -16.45
CA PHE A 208 -7.85 -1.04 -15.17
C PHE A 208 -8.93 -0.03 -14.77
N SER A 209 -8.58 1.25 -14.74
CA SER A 209 -9.53 2.31 -14.38
C SER A 209 -10.68 2.42 -15.38
N THR A 210 -10.40 2.26 -16.69
CA THR A 210 -11.45 2.23 -17.72
C THR A 210 -12.40 1.05 -17.55
N ALA A 211 -11.88 -0.12 -17.18
CA ALA A 211 -12.68 -1.32 -16.94
C ALA A 211 -13.58 -1.15 -15.70
N VAL A 212 -13.04 -0.60 -14.60
CA VAL A 212 -13.79 -0.31 -13.36
C VAL A 212 -14.86 0.74 -13.57
N ALA A 213 -14.56 1.82 -14.30
CA ALA A 213 -15.51 2.90 -14.58
C ALA A 213 -16.68 2.46 -15.50
N SER A 214 -16.53 1.33 -16.19
CA SER A 214 -17.49 0.88 -17.18
C SER A 214 -18.51 -0.11 -16.62
N THR A 215 -19.78 0.31 -16.52
CA THR A 215 -20.92 -0.60 -16.32
C THR A 215 -21.31 -1.24 -17.67
N PRO A 216 -21.14 -2.57 -17.90
CA PRO A 216 -21.84 -3.66 -17.20
C PRO A 216 -20.93 -4.83 -16.73
N LYS A 217 -21.51 -5.82 -16.03
CA LYS A 217 -20.84 -7.01 -15.43
C LYS A 217 -19.72 -7.66 -16.26
N ARG A 218 -19.84 -7.72 -17.59
CA ARG A 218 -18.82 -8.33 -18.47
C ARG A 218 -17.43 -7.68 -18.35
N LYS A 219 -17.34 -6.45 -17.86
CA LYS A 219 -16.07 -5.74 -17.73
C LYS A 219 -15.33 -6.03 -16.42
N LEU A 220 -15.99 -6.69 -15.45
CA LEU A 220 -15.37 -7.12 -14.19
C LEU A 220 -14.33 -8.23 -14.39
N GLU A 221 -14.55 -9.14 -15.35
CA GLU A 221 -13.56 -10.15 -15.74
C GLU A 221 -12.25 -9.49 -16.20
N ILE A 222 -12.36 -8.41 -17.01
CA ILE A 222 -11.19 -7.68 -17.50
C ILE A 222 -10.45 -6.98 -16.36
N THR A 223 -11.20 -6.40 -15.42
CA THR A 223 -10.63 -5.80 -14.21
C THR A 223 -9.87 -6.84 -13.38
N ALA A 224 -10.45 -8.03 -13.16
CA ALA A 224 -9.83 -9.15 -12.48
C ALA A 224 -8.54 -9.60 -13.17
N ASP A 225 -8.57 -9.78 -14.48
CA ASP A 225 -7.40 -10.19 -15.28
C ASP A 225 -6.26 -9.17 -15.17
N LEU A 226 -6.57 -7.87 -15.23
CA LEU A 226 -5.56 -6.80 -15.11
C LEU A 226 -4.96 -6.74 -13.71
N SER A 227 -5.75 -6.96 -12.65
CA SER A 227 -5.24 -7.04 -11.29
C SER A 227 -4.36 -8.25 -11.07
N ASP A 228 -4.73 -9.42 -11.61
CA ASP A 228 -3.90 -10.62 -11.56
C ASP A 228 -2.56 -10.38 -12.28
N LEU A 229 -2.60 -9.76 -13.46
CA LEU A 229 -1.38 -9.42 -14.21
C LEU A 229 -0.44 -8.52 -13.40
N LEU A 230 -0.97 -7.47 -12.76
CA LEU A 230 -0.19 -6.60 -11.87
C LEU A 230 0.38 -7.38 -10.67
N SER A 231 -0.42 -8.26 -10.08
CA SER A 231 -0.02 -9.09 -8.94
C SER A 231 1.16 -9.99 -9.32
N ARG A 232 1.09 -10.69 -10.46
CA ARG A 232 2.18 -11.53 -10.97
C ARG A 232 3.45 -10.73 -11.23
N PHE A 233 3.36 -9.56 -11.84
CA PHE A 233 4.53 -8.70 -12.04
C PHE A 233 5.22 -8.27 -10.75
N ILE A 234 4.45 -8.03 -9.69
CA ILE A 234 5.00 -7.73 -8.36
C ILE A 234 5.61 -8.98 -7.71
N GLN A 235 4.89 -10.11 -7.74
CA GLN A 235 5.31 -11.36 -7.10
C GLN A 235 6.58 -11.94 -7.73
N CYS A 236 6.74 -11.84 -9.04
CA CYS A 236 7.96 -12.27 -9.75
C CYS A 236 9.16 -11.32 -9.54
N GLY A 237 9.02 -10.23 -8.77
CA GLY A 237 10.15 -9.38 -8.38
C GLY A 237 10.83 -8.65 -9.54
N LEU A 238 10.13 -8.42 -10.67
CA LEU A 238 10.70 -7.75 -11.84
C LEU A 238 11.17 -6.33 -11.51
N LYS A 239 12.48 -6.17 -11.28
CA LYS A 239 13.08 -4.89 -10.86
C LYS A 239 12.64 -3.68 -11.69
N PRO A 240 12.56 -3.72 -13.04
CA PRO A 240 12.13 -2.55 -13.81
C PRO A 240 10.68 -2.15 -13.51
N ILE A 241 9.74 -3.10 -13.52
CA ILE A 241 8.32 -2.83 -13.26
C ILE A 241 8.11 -2.44 -11.80
N TYR A 242 8.69 -3.20 -10.86
CA TYR A 242 8.63 -2.89 -9.44
C TYR A 242 9.18 -1.50 -9.12
N ASN A 243 10.33 -1.12 -9.69
CA ASN A 243 10.90 0.21 -9.51
C ASN A 243 9.96 1.28 -10.05
N ILE A 244 9.32 1.07 -11.20
CA ILE A 244 8.38 2.05 -11.75
C ILE A 244 7.15 2.18 -10.86
N LEU A 245 6.56 1.07 -10.44
CA LEU A 245 5.41 1.08 -9.53
C LEU A 245 5.74 1.77 -8.20
N ARG A 246 6.96 1.56 -7.67
CA ARG A 246 7.47 2.21 -6.45
C ARG A 246 7.61 3.74 -6.60
N HIS A 247 7.87 4.24 -7.80
CA HIS A 247 8.00 5.68 -8.05
C HIS A 247 6.75 6.29 -8.70
N SER A 248 5.78 5.47 -9.13
CA SER A 248 4.53 5.92 -9.74
C SER A 248 3.49 6.25 -8.66
N PHE A 249 3.46 7.51 -8.28
CA PHE A 249 2.47 8.04 -7.33
C PHE A 249 1.03 7.96 -7.86
N GLY A 250 0.86 7.98 -9.18
CA GLY A 250 -0.46 7.84 -9.83
C GLY A 250 -1.04 6.45 -9.65
N SER A 251 -0.21 5.42 -9.80
CA SER A 251 -0.62 4.00 -9.73
C SER A 251 -1.34 3.63 -8.43
N ILE A 252 -0.76 3.99 -7.27
CA ILE A 252 -1.38 3.68 -5.97
C ILE A 252 -2.69 4.45 -5.75
N THR A 253 -2.77 5.65 -6.32
CA THR A 253 -3.95 6.51 -6.25
C THR A 253 -5.09 5.91 -7.08
N ILE A 254 -4.80 5.49 -8.31
CA ILE A 254 -5.74 4.80 -9.22
C ILE A 254 -6.26 3.54 -8.55
N LEU A 255 -5.37 2.64 -8.07
CA LEU A 255 -5.78 1.41 -7.39
C LEU A 255 -6.72 1.68 -6.22
N CYS A 256 -6.39 2.61 -5.34
CA CYS A 256 -7.24 2.89 -4.18
C CYS A 256 -8.61 3.47 -4.58
N TYR A 257 -8.67 4.36 -5.57
CA TYR A 257 -9.95 4.90 -6.03
C TYR A 257 -10.83 3.83 -6.66
N ASP A 258 -10.24 3.03 -7.54
CA ASP A 258 -10.94 1.99 -8.29
C ASP A 258 -11.40 0.85 -7.37
N LEU A 259 -10.60 0.44 -6.37
CA LEU A 259 -11.02 -0.53 -5.35
C LEU A 259 -12.16 0.01 -4.48
N ASN A 260 -12.15 1.30 -4.16
CA ASN A 260 -13.28 1.91 -3.46
C ASN A 260 -14.55 1.89 -4.32
N ALA A 261 -14.44 2.14 -5.64
CA ALA A 261 -15.57 2.04 -6.56
C ALA A 261 -16.11 0.61 -6.65
N LEU A 262 -15.23 -0.41 -6.68
CA LEU A 262 -15.63 -1.82 -6.63
C LEU A 262 -16.33 -2.19 -5.33
N LEU A 263 -15.89 -1.63 -4.19
CA LEU A 263 -16.57 -1.81 -2.89
C LEU A 263 -17.91 -1.06 -2.80
N ASP A 264 -18.14 -0.06 -3.65
CA ASP A 264 -19.42 0.67 -3.77
C ASP A 264 -20.42 -0.04 -4.69
N ASP A 265 -19.99 -1.04 -5.48
CA ASP A 265 -20.90 -1.78 -6.36
C ASP A 265 -21.90 -2.60 -5.52
N ALA A 266 -23.19 -2.35 -5.72
CA ALA A 266 -24.27 -3.05 -5.02
C ALA A 266 -24.34 -4.55 -5.36
N SER A 267 -23.73 -4.96 -6.47
CA SER A 267 -23.76 -6.30 -7.04
C SER A 267 -22.40 -7.00 -6.94
N GLN A 268 -21.90 -7.16 -5.72
CA GLN A 268 -20.68 -7.92 -5.43
C GLN A 268 -20.74 -9.33 -6.07
N THR A 269 -19.69 -9.69 -6.81
CA THR A 269 -19.51 -10.97 -7.50
C THR A 269 -18.15 -11.58 -7.17
N PRO A 270 -17.89 -12.87 -7.45
CA PRO A 270 -16.57 -13.47 -7.25
C PRO A 270 -15.43 -12.73 -7.97
N GLU A 271 -15.70 -12.11 -9.11
CA GLU A 271 -14.72 -11.31 -9.85
C GLU A 271 -14.34 -10.02 -9.11
N HIS A 272 -15.28 -9.39 -8.39
CA HIS A 272 -14.95 -8.27 -7.49
C HIS A 272 -13.99 -8.73 -6.39
N ASP A 273 -14.27 -9.91 -5.83
CA ASP A 273 -13.54 -10.46 -4.71
C ASP A 273 -12.10 -10.79 -5.10
N TYR A 274 -11.95 -11.45 -6.26
CA TYR A 274 -10.66 -11.76 -6.85
C TYR A 274 -9.89 -10.49 -7.25
N THR A 275 -10.56 -9.51 -7.85
CA THR A 275 -9.96 -8.21 -8.18
C THR A 275 -9.43 -7.51 -6.91
N LEU A 276 -10.23 -7.48 -5.84
CA LEU A 276 -9.85 -6.92 -4.55
C LEU A 276 -8.65 -7.68 -3.97
N HIS A 277 -8.65 -9.02 -4.09
CA HIS A 277 -7.54 -9.84 -3.62
C HIS A 277 -6.22 -9.48 -4.34
N CYS A 278 -6.17 -9.61 -5.68
CA CYS A 278 -4.95 -9.33 -6.43
C CYS A 278 -4.48 -7.88 -6.28
N SER A 279 -5.41 -6.91 -6.32
CA SER A 279 -5.05 -5.49 -6.21
C SER A 279 -4.58 -5.12 -4.80
N PHE A 280 -5.15 -5.72 -3.76
CA PHE A 280 -4.71 -5.47 -2.40
C PHE A 280 -3.34 -6.10 -2.12
N ASP A 281 -2.99 -7.23 -2.76
CA ASP A 281 -1.63 -7.79 -2.71
C ASP A 281 -0.60 -6.82 -3.32
N VAL A 282 -0.92 -6.22 -4.47
CA VAL A 282 -0.12 -5.15 -5.09
C VAL A 282 0.00 -3.96 -4.15
N LEU A 283 -1.10 -3.51 -3.55
CA LEU A 283 -1.08 -2.41 -2.58
C LEU A 283 -0.21 -2.75 -1.36
N CYS A 284 -0.32 -3.96 -0.80
CA CYS A 284 0.49 -4.40 0.34
C CYS A 284 1.97 -4.21 0.03
N THR A 285 2.41 -4.71 -1.12
CA THR A 285 3.81 -4.66 -1.54
C THR A 285 4.29 -3.22 -1.76
N LEU A 286 3.49 -2.40 -2.45
CA LEU A 286 3.85 -1.00 -2.72
C LEU A 286 3.80 -0.12 -1.46
N PHE A 287 2.95 -0.43 -0.49
CA PHE A 287 2.77 0.36 0.72
C PHE A 287 4.03 0.44 1.58
N TYR A 288 4.86 -0.60 1.61
CA TYR A 288 6.12 -0.62 2.36
C TYR A 288 7.26 0.18 1.72
N SER A 289 7.09 0.67 0.49
CA SER A 289 8.21 1.15 -0.33
C SER A 289 8.63 2.61 -0.08
N SER A 290 7.68 3.49 0.28
CA SER A 290 7.96 4.91 0.61
C SER A 290 6.82 5.59 1.38
N THR A 291 7.17 6.60 2.18
CA THR A 291 6.20 7.45 2.90
C THR A 291 5.28 8.24 1.95
N THR A 292 5.79 8.68 0.80
CA THR A 292 4.99 9.38 -0.21
C THR A 292 3.88 8.48 -0.78
N MET A 293 4.17 7.19 -1.02
CA MET A 293 3.13 6.24 -1.46
C MET A 293 2.06 6.05 -0.40
N LYS A 294 2.44 5.83 0.87
CA LYS A 294 1.48 5.74 1.99
C LYS A 294 0.59 6.98 2.06
N LYS A 295 1.17 8.18 1.95
CA LYS A 295 0.45 9.47 1.89
C LYS A 295 -0.60 9.50 0.79
N ASN A 296 -0.23 9.09 -0.43
CA ASN A 296 -1.13 9.12 -1.58
C ASN A 296 -2.22 8.05 -1.48
N ALA A 297 -1.89 6.84 -1.00
CA ALA A 297 -2.87 5.79 -0.72
C ALA A 297 -3.93 6.26 0.29
N LEU A 298 -3.51 6.86 1.40
CA LEU A 298 -4.41 7.43 2.41
C LEU A 298 -5.33 8.50 1.81
N ARG A 299 -4.76 9.39 0.98
CA ARG A 299 -5.49 10.41 0.23
C ARG A 299 -6.38 9.83 -0.87
N ALA A 300 -6.18 8.60 -1.30
CA ALA A 300 -7.05 7.91 -2.25
C ALA A 300 -8.09 7.00 -1.58
N GLY A 301 -8.15 6.97 -0.23
CA GLY A 301 -9.16 6.22 0.50
C GLY A 301 -8.72 4.81 0.93
N PHE A 302 -7.42 4.56 1.03
CA PHE A 302 -6.86 3.26 1.45
C PHE A 302 -7.44 2.71 2.77
N LEU A 303 -7.70 3.55 3.78
CA LEU A 303 -8.25 3.07 5.07
C LEU A 303 -9.59 2.35 4.91
N ARG A 304 -10.42 2.77 3.95
CA ARG A 304 -11.68 2.09 3.64
C ARG A 304 -11.43 0.69 3.10
N VAL A 305 -10.56 0.59 2.09
CA VAL A 305 -10.16 -0.69 1.48
C VAL A 305 -9.60 -1.62 2.55
N LEU A 306 -8.68 -1.12 3.37
CA LEU A 306 -8.03 -1.88 4.45
C LEU A 306 -9.05 -2.48 5.44
N VAL A 307 -10.00 -1.67 5.93
CA VAL A 307 -11.03 -2.15 6.87
C VAL A 307 -12.00 -3.11 6.19
N ALA A 308 -12.40 -2.86 4.94
CA ALA A 308 -13.32 -3.72 4.21
C ALA A 308 -12.73 -5.11 3.97
N VAL A 309 -11.44 -5.17 3.59
CA VAL A 309 -10.70 -6.42 3.42
C VAL A 309 -10.55 -7.15 4.77
N ALA A 310 -10.17 -6.43 5.83
CA ALA A 310 -10.02 -7.03 7.16
C ALA A 310 -11.34 -7.54 7.77
N ALA A 311 -12.49 -6.98 7.35
CA ALA A 311 -13.80 -7.34 7.87
C ALA A 311 -14.34 -8.68 7.33
N ASP A 312 -13.71 -9.23 6.29
CA ASP A 312 -14.07 -10.54 5.73
C ASP A 312 -12.81 -11.39 5.44
N PRO A 313 -12.11 -11.88 6.49
CA PRO A 313 -10.85 -12.60 6.33
C PRO A 313 -11.00 -13.94 5.60
N LYS A 314 -12.20 -14.54 5.62
CA LYS A 314 -12.48 -15.79 4.90
C LYS A 314 -12.61 -15.56 3.40
N LYS A 315 -13.20 -14.44 3.01
CA LYS A 315 -13.45 -14.09 1.62
C LYS A 315 -12.16 -13.74 0.86
N TYR A 316 -11.23 -13.05 1.51
CA TYR A 316 -10.02 -12.55 0.84
C TYR A 316 -8.72 -13.28 1.22
N GLU A 317 -8.74 -14.13 2.25
CA GLU A 317 -7.61 -15.01 2.64
C GLU A 317 -6.27 -14.31 2.96
N PHE A 318 -6.28 -13.04 3.38
CA PHE A 318 -5.04 -12.29 3.66
C PHE A 318 -4.37 -12.56 5.02
N GLY A 319 -4.98 -13.40 5.88
CA GLY A 319 -4.48 -13.64 7.23
C GLY A 319 -4.28 -12.34 8.01
N GLU A 320 -3.08 -12.16 8.58
CA GLU A 320 -2.71 -10.98 9.38
C GLU A 320 -2.11 -9.81 8.58
N ARG A 321 -2.04 -9.91 7.24
CA ARG A 321 -1.47 -8.83 6.41
C ARG A 321 -2.15 -7.47 6.63
N PRO A 322 -3.49 -7.35 6.73
CA PRO A 322 -4.14 -6.07 7.04
C PRO A 322 -3.71 -5.51 8.40
N THR A 323 -3.53 -6.39 9.41
CA THR A 323 -3.06 -6.03 10.75
C THR A 323 -1.62 -5.47 10.69
N HIS A 324 -0.74 -6.12 9.94
CA HIS A 324 0.64 -5.67 9.75
C HIS A 324 0.73 -4.33 9.01
N LEU A 325 -0.08 -4.14 7.95
CA LEU A 325 -0.15 -2.86 7.24
C LEU A 325 -0.62 -1.71 8.13
N LEU A 326 -1.64 -1.95 8.95
CA LEU A 326 -2.14 -0.95 9.89
C LEU A 326 -1.09 -0.62 10.95
N SER A 327 -0.38 -1.63 11.44
CA SER A 327 0.71 -1.47 12.41
C SER A 327 1.89 -0.70 11.82
N SER A 328 2.24 -0.97 10.56
CA SER A 328 3.26 -0.23 9.81
C SER A 328 2.87 1.23 9.62
N LEU A 329 1.62 1.48 9.18
CA LEU A 329 1.09 2.83 9.01
C LEU A 329 1.12 3.62 10.34
N ARG A 330 0.83 2.96 11.47
CA ARG A 330 0.91 3.59 12.79
C ARG A 330 2.32 4.10 13.10
N CYS A 331 3.37 3.35 12.74
CA CYS A 331 4.76 3.78 12.93
C CYS A 331 5.10 5.03 12.07
N ASP A 332 4.42 5.24 10.94
CA ASP A 332 4.60 6.45 10.13
C ASP A 332 3.83 7.69 10.64
N LEU A 333 2.99 7.55 11.67
CA LEU A 333 2.23 8.66 12.26
C LEU A 333 3.12 9.67 13.02
N LEU A 334 4.44 9.63 12.85
CA LEU A 334 5.38 10.66 13.27
C LEU A 334 5.47 11.83 12.28
N GLY A 335 5.13 11.59 11.01
CA GLY A 335 5.23 12.58 9.94
C GLY A 335 3.97 13.42 9.83
N ASN A 336 4.10 14.76 9.86
CA ASN A 336 2.97 15.69 9.69
C ASN A 336 2.13 15.39 8.43
N ASP A 337 2.83 15.07 7.35
CA ASP A 337 2.27 14.77 6.04
C ASP A 337 1.38 13.52 6.07
N ILE A 338 1.83 12.48 6.79
CA ILE A 338 1.09 11.23 6.96
C ILE A 338 -0.09 11.44 7.90
N ILE A 339 0.10 12.13 9.03
CA ILE A 339 -1.00 12.50 9.94
C ILE A 339 -2.08 13.27 9.18
N SER A 340 -1.70 14.30 8.42
CA SER A 340 -2.63 15.13 7.66
C SER A 340 -3.41 14.31 6.62
N ALA A 341 -2.73 13.42 5.88
CA ALA A 341 -3.38 12.51 4.94
C ALA A 341 -4.31 11.51 5.63
N THR A 342 -3.91 11.00 6.79
CA THR A 342 -4.70 10.06 7.59
C THR A 342 -5.95 10.74 8.16
N LEU A 343 -5.83 11.96 8.69
CA LEU A 343 -6.97 12.78 9.15
C LEU A 343 -7.96 13.09 8.02
N ALA A 344 -7.48 13.32 6.79
CA ALA A 344 -8.33 13.49 5.62
C ALA A 344 -9.04 12.18 5.23
N SER A 345 -8.34 11.04 5.35
CA SER A 345 -8.91 9.71 5.11
C SER A 345 -9.99 9.35 6.13
N MET A 346 -9.72 9.55 7.43
CA MET A 346 -10.68 9.35 8.51
C MET A 346 -11.90 10.26 8.39
N LYS A 347 -11.71 11.54 8.01
CA LYS A 347 -12.83 12.46 7.74
C LYS A 347 -13.72 11.94 6.62
N ARG A 348 -13.16 11.44 5.51
CA ARG A 348 -13.96 10.84 4.42
C ARG A 348 -14.71 9.60 4.84
N LEU A 349 -14.07 8.70 5.61
CA LEU A 349 -14.75 7.54 6.20
C LEU A 349 -15.96 7.99 7.02
N ALA A 350 -15.78 8.98 7.89
CA ALA A 350 -16.83 9.54 8.72
C ALA A 350 -17.95 10.24 7.93
N SER A 351 -17.60 10.94 6.85
CA SER A 351 -18.56 11.64 5.99
C SER A 351 -19.37 10.71 5.08
N ASN A 352 -18.90 9.48 4.82
CA ASN A 352 -19.66 8.52 4.04
C ASN A 352 -20.71 7.81 4.92
N VAL A 353 -21.97 8.22 4.77
CA VAL A 353 -23.12 7.69 5.54
C VAL A 353 -23.37 6.20 5.33
N GLN A 354 -22.94 5.64 4.20
CA GLN A 354 -23.11 4.22 3.87
C GLN A 354 -22.13 3.33 4.64
N ILE A 355 -21.06 3.91 5.21
CA ILE A 355 -20.05 3.16 5.97
C ILE A 355 -20.42 3.16 7.45
N ASP A 356 -20.72 1.97 7.97
CA ASP A 356 -20.84 1.68 9.40
C ASP A 356 -19.50 1.10 9.90
N LEU A 357 -18.54 1.99 10.18
CA LEU A 357 -17.21 1.60 10.64
C LEU A 357 -17.24 0.74 11.92
N PRO A 358 -18.02 1.07 12.97
CA PRO A 358 -18.15 0.20 14.14
C PRO A 358 -18.61 -1.22 13.80
N ARG A 359 -19.56 -1.39 12.87
CA ARG A 359 -19.98 -2.72 12.42
C ARG A 359 -18.88 -3.43 11.66
N LEU A 360 -18.21 -2.76 10.72
CA LEU A 360 -17.10 -3.37 9.97
C LEU A 360 -15.99 -3.83 10.92
N LEU A 361 -15.59 -2.99 11.90
CA LEU A 361 -14.58 -3.36 12.89
C LEU A 361 -15.01 -4.53 13.77
N ARG A 362 -16.30 -4.69 14.10
CA ARG A 362 -16.78 -5.88 14.84
C ARG A 362 -16.66 -7.17 14.03
N SER A 363 -16.62 -7.09 12.70
CA SER A 363 -16.46 -8.24 11.82
C SER A 363 -14.99 -8.63 11.57
N THR A 364 -14.01 -7.80 11.96
CA THR A 364 -12.58 -8.08 11.78
C THR A 364 -12.04 -9.00 12.87
N THR A 365 -10.81 -9.50 12.70
CA THR A 365 -10.10 -10.28 13.73
C THR A 365 -9.81 -9.44 14.98
N SER A 366 -9.68 -10.07 16.15
CA SER A 366 -9.32 -9.37 17.40
C SER A 366 -7.96 -8.66 17.29
N GLY A 367 -7.00 -9.25 16.58
CA GLY A 367 -5.71 -8.64 16.26
C GLY A 367 -5.86 -7.32 15.51
N PHE A 368 -6.68 -7.32 14.44
CA PHE A 368 -6.95 -6.09 13.68
C PHE A 368 -7.70 -5.04 14.52
N GLN A 369 -8.70 -5.45 15.31
CA GLN A 369 -9.43 -4.52 16.20
C GLN A 369 -8.49 -3.82 17.20
N ASN A 370 -7.55 -4.58 17.77
CA ASN A 370 -6.56 -4.03 18.69
C ASN A 370 -5.59 -3.08 17.96
N ALA A 371 -5.08 -3.49 16.80
CA ALA A 371 -4.23 -2.64 15.96
C ALA A 371 -4.95 -1.34 15.54
N TRP A 372 -6.25 -1.41 15.23
CA TRP A 372 -7.08 -0.24 14.91
C TRP A 372 -7.24 0.71 16.09
N LYS A 373 -7.52 0.20 17.29
CA LYS A 373 -7.61 1.02 18.51
C LYS A 373 -6.30 1.77 18.76
N LEU A 374 -5.17 1.06 18.67
CA LEU A 374 -3.84 1.66 18.85
C LEU A 374 -3.54 2.71 17.78
N PHE A 375 -3.82 2.39 16.52
CA PHE A 375 -3.69 3.33 15.39
C PHE A 375 -4.55 4.59 15.61
N GLU A 376 -5.81 4.43 16.01
CA GLU A 376 -6.73 5.54 16.25
C GLU A 376 -6.25 6.44 17.39
N SER A 377 -5.82 5.85 18.52
CA SER A 377 -5.29 6.59 19.66
C SER A 377 -4.02 7.36 19.31
N THR A 378 -3.07 6.73 18.60
CA THR A 378 -1.83 7.37 18.16
C THR A 378 -2.12 8.51 17.18
N LEU A 379 -3.07 8.33 16.26
CA LEU A 379 -3.48 9.38 15.33
C LEU A 379 -4.07 10.60 16.05
N LEU A 380 -4.97 10.37 17.02
CA LEU A 380 -5.59 11.46 17.79
C LEU A 380 -4.56 12.21 18.63
N GLU A 381 -3.70 11.49 19.34
CA GLU A 381 -2.64 12.10 20.15
C GLU A 381 -1.70 12.93 19.29
N ASN A 382 -1.19 12.37 18.20
CA ASN A 382 -0.30 13.10 17.32
C ASN A 382 -1.04 14.29 16.67
N ALA A 383 -2.32 14.17 16.30
CA ALA A 383 -3.09 15.32 15.82
C ALA A 383 -3.17 16.45 16.87
N VAL A 384 -3.37 16.12 18.15
CA VAL A 384 -3.35 17.09 19.26
C VAL A 384 -1.97 17.73 19.40
N ILE A 385 -0.90 16.93 19.46
CA ILE A 385 0.48 17.40 19.62
C ILE A 385 0.85 18.36 18.49
N PHE A 386 0.50 18.03 17.25
CA PHE A 386 0.81 18.85 16.10
C PHE A 386 0.04 20.15 16.07
N GLU A 387 -1.24 20.15 16.48
CA GLU A 387 -1.99 21.39 16.66
C GLU A 387 -1.34 22.25 17.75
N LEU A 388 -0.98 21.67 18.90
CA LEU A 388 -0.26 22.38 19.97
C LEU A 388 1.06 22.99 19.47
N PHE A 389 1.83 22.24 18.68
CA PHE A 389 3.06 22.75 18.06
C PHE A 389 2.82 23.94 17.12
N GLY A 390 1.70 23.96 16.40
CA GLY A 390 1.27 25.07 15.57
C GLY A 390 1.00 26.34 16.36
N HIS A 391 0.60 26.22 17.63
CA HIS A 391 0.35 27.33 18.54
C HIS A 391 1.54 27.71 19.43
N GLY A 392 2.70 27.10 19.22
CA GLY A 392 3.94 27.43 19.93
C GLY A 392 4.18 26.62 21.21
N TYR A 393 3.39 25.58 21.48
CA TYR A 393 3.66 24.66 22.58
C TYR A 393 4.97 23.91 22.36
N VAL A 394 5.76 23.74 23.43
CA VAL A 394 7.08 23.09 23.45
C VAL A 394 7.96 23.67 22.34
N GLU A 395 8.38 24.92 22.55
CA GLU A 395 9.34 25.54 21.65
C GLU A 395 10.67 24.82 21.80
N GLU A 396 11.31 24.43 20.71
CA GLU A 396 12.65 23.86 20.81
C GLU A 396 13.59 24.88 21.42
N ARG A 397 14.10 24.58 22.60
CA ARG A 397 15.19 25.32 23.21
C ARG A 397 16.53 24.71 22.82
N GLY A 398 17.55 25.55 22.87
CA GLY A 398 18.94 25.14 22.85
C GLY A 398 19.75 26.03 23.77
N LYS A 399 20.97 25.60 24.06
CA LYS A 399 21.91 26.36 24.87
C LYS A 399 23.18 26.60 24.06
N CYS A 400 23.74 27.80 24.16
CA CYS A 400 25.04 28.08 23.57
C CYS A 400 26.13 27.31 24.33
N ALA A 401 26.94 26.53 23.61
CA ALA A 401 28.01 25.72 24.20
C ALA A 401 29.18 26.53 24.81
N SER A 402 29.29 27.82 24.48
CA SER A 402 30.29 28.74 25.04
C SER A 402 29.67 29.57 26.19
N CYS A 403 28.78 30.52 25.86
CA CYS A 403 28.29 31.50 26.84
C CYS A 403 27.05 31.04 27.64
N ARG A 404 26.56 29.81 27.41
CA ARG A 404 25.46 29.20 28.17
C ARG A 404 24.09 29.84 28.00
N LYS A 405 23.98 30.86 27.16
CA LYS A 405 22.69 31.51 26.88
C LYS A 405 21.71 30.49 26.30
N ARG A 406 20.60 30.28 27.02
CA ARG A 406 19.44 29.54 26.51
C ARG A 406 18.65 30.45 25.57
N SER A 407 18.28 29.91 24.41
CA SER A 407 17.45 30.61 23.44
C SER A 407 16.58 29.61 22.68
N GLY A 408 15.60 30.09 21.91
CA GLY A 408 14.95 29.24 20.91
C GLY A 408 15.98 28.66 19.95
N ARG A 409 15.94 27.36 19.67
CA ARG A 409 16.96 26.65 18.88
C ARG A 409 17.16 27.27 17.50
N LYS A 410 16.11 27.84 16.91
CA LYS A 410 16.16 28.57 15.62
C LYS A 410 17.06 29.81 15.66
N SER A 411 17.23 30.42 16.82
CA SER A 411 18.07 31.62 17.01
C SER A 411 19.55 31.28 17.25
N LEU A 412 19.86 29.99 17.40
CA LEU A 412 21.21 29.50 17.59
C LEU A 412 21.76 28.99 16.26
N ARG A 413 23.02 29.31 16.01
CA ARG A 413 23.82 28.80 14.89
C ARG A 413 24.29 27.40 15.23
N LYS A 414 24.31 26.52 14.25
CA LYS A 414 24.96 25.21 14.37
C LYS A 414 26.45 25.36 14.05
N CYS A 415 27.29 24.56 14.69
CA CYS A 415 28.69 24.41 14.28
C CYS A 415 28.76 24.03 12.79
N ALA A 416 29.62 24.69 12.02
CA ALA A 416 29.78 24.40 10.60
C ALA A 416 30.46 23.04 10.32
N GLY A 417 31.15 22.47 11.31
CA GLY A 417 31.79 21.16 11.19
C GLY A 417 30.82 20.01 11.51
N CYS A 418 30.46 19.86 12.79
CA CYS A 418 29.63 18.73 13.23
C CYS A 418 28.11 18.95 13.08
N GLY A 419 27.64 20.18 12.84
CA GLY A 419 26.21 20.49 12.70
C GLY A 419 25.36 20.37 13.98
N ALA A 420 25.91 19.91 15.10
CA ALA A 420 25.13 19.59 16.30
C ALA A 420 25.29 20.57 17.45
N ILE A 421 26.51 21.05 17.70
CA ILE A 421 26.78 22.03 18.76
C ILE A 421 26.18 23.38 18.36
N LEU A 422 25.58 24.07 19.34
CA LEU A 422 24.84 25.30 19.12
C LEU A 422 25.58 26.51 19.70
N TYR A 423 25.58 27.61 18.97
CA TYR A 423 26.22 28.88 19.35
C TYR A 423 25.28 30.05 19.11
N CYS A 424 25.24 31.03 20.02
CA CYS A 424 24.46 32.25 19.77
C CYS A 424 25.17 33.25 18.84
N SER A 425 26.48 33.09 18.60
CA SER A 425 27.29 33.97 17.76
C SER A 425 28.53 33.25 17.25
N GLN A 426 29.20 33.81 16.24
CA GLN A 426 30.49 33.32 15.75
C GLN A 426 31.63 33.53 16.76
N ALA A 427 31.51 34.55 17.64
CA ALA A 427 32.46 34.74 18.73
C ALA A 427 32.42 33.52 19.67
N CYS A 428 31.22 33.13 20.12
CA CYS A 428 31.03 31.95 20.96
C CYS A 428 31.53 30.65 20.31
N GLU A 429 31.37 30.51 18.98
CA GLU A 429 31.93 29.34 18.26
C GLU A 429 33.46 29.34 18.28
N ARG A 430 34.11 30.50 18.05
CA ARG A 430 35.57 30.63 18.12
C ARG A 430 36.11 30.39 19.54
N ASP A 431 35.38 30.86 20.54
CA ASP A 431 35.77 30.73 21.94
C ASP A 431 35.70 29.27 22.41
N ASP A 432 34.72 28.49 21.94
CA ASP A 432 34.59 27.06 22.26
C ASP A 432 35.49 26.17 21.38
N TRP A 433 35.99 26.69 20.26
CA TRP A 433 36.74 25.91 19.25
C TRP A 433 37.95 25.14 19.80
N PRO A 434 38.82 25.70 20.68
CA PRO A 434 39.97 24.96 21.20
C PRO A 434 39.57 23.65 21.91
N ARG A 435 38.41 23.64 22.57
CA ARG A 435 37.83 22.45 23.21
C ARG A 435 37.14 21.56 22.19
N HIS A 436 36.25 22.13 21.38
CA HIS A 436 35.36 21.38 20.51
C HIS A 436 36.07 20.76 19.30
N ARG A 437 37.17 21.33 18.81
CA ARG A 437 37.83 20.97 17.54
C ARG A 437 38.12 19.48 17.41
N VAL A 438 38.61 18.84 18.48
CA VAL A 438 39.04 17.43 18.43
C VAL A 438 37.84 16.52 18.18
N ASP A 439 36.79 16.66 19.00
CA ASP A 439 35.56 15.88 18.84
C ASP A 439 34.77 16.30 17.58
N CYS A 440 34.90 17.56 17.14
CA CYS A 440 34.29 18.01 15.88
C CYS A 440 34.93 17.31 14.67
N ALA A 441 36.24 17.08 14.70
CA ALA A 441 36.98 16.47 13.60
C ALA A 441 36.74 14.97 13.48
N SER A 442 36.35 14.29 14.57
CA SER A 442 35.99 12.87 14.54
C SER A 442 34.61 12.60 13.94
N VAL A 443 33.77 13.62 13.82
CA VAL A 443 32.45 13.48 13.19
C VAL A 443 32.61 13.46 11.66
N GLU A 444 32.29 12.34 11.04
CA GLU A 444 32.28 12.23 9.58
C GLU A 444 31.25 13.17 8.95
N LYS A 445 31.60 13.75 7.79
CA LYS A 445 30.71 14.64 7.04
C LYS A 445 29.46 13.93 6.51
N ASP A 446 29.48 12.60 6.43
CA ASP A 446 28.36 11.81 5.92
C ASP A 446 27.11 11.87 6.81
N ILE A 447 27.24 12.38 8.03
CA ILE A 447 26.11 12.60 8.93
C ILE A 447 25.09 13.57 8.32
N GLU A 448 25.52 14.61 7.59
CA GLU A 448 24.59 15.56 6.96
C GLU A 448 23.57 14.89 6.03
N LYS A 449 23.90 13.75 5.42
CA LYS A 449 22.99 12.99 4.54
C LYS A 449 21.79 12.42 5.30
N TYR A 450 21.93 12.14 6.60
CA TYR A 450 20.87 11.56 7.43
C TYR A 450 19.97 12.62 8.09
N PHE A 451 20.45 13.86 8.18
CA PHE A 451 19.71 14.97 8.76
C PHE A 451 19.02 15.81 7.68
N ASP A 452 18.04 15.23 6.98
CA ASP A 452 17.07 16.10 6.27
C ASP A 452 16.46 17.06 7.31
N SER A 453 16.71 18.35 7.10
CA SER A 453 16.46 19.42 8.06
C SER A 453 14.99 19.53 8.49
N THR A 454 14.07 19.04 7.65
CA THR A 454 12.63 19.11 7.92
C THR A 454 12.15 17.94 8.79
N TYR A 455 12.52 16.71 8.43
CA TYR A 455 12.11 15.50 9.18
C TYR A 455 12.76 15.44 10.56
N SER A 456 14.04 15.84 10.66
CA SER A 456 14.79 15.82 11.92
C SER A 456 14.22 16.77 12.97
N ARG A 457 13.69 17.93 12.57
CA ARG A 457 13.21 18.93 13.51
C ARG A 457 11.91 18.52 14.18
N LEU A 458 10.93 18.12 13.38
CA LEU A 458 9.62 17.76 13.90
C LEU A 458 9.69 16.52 14.80
N SER A 459 10.40 15.51 14.34
CA SER A 459 10.56 14.26 15.08
C SER A 459 11.33 14.47 16.38
N ARG A 460 12.37 15.33 16.39
CA ARG A 460 13.03 15.77 17.62
C ARG A 460 12.07 16.48 18.58
N ARG A 461 11.21 17.39 18.11
CA ARG A 461 10.20 18.06 18.95
C ARG A 461 9.23 17.07 19.58
N LEU A 462 8.69 16.18 18.76
CA LEU A 462 7.78 15.13 19.21
C LEU A 462 8.45 14.28 20.29
N ALA A 463 9.66 13.80 20.04
CA ALA A 463 10.37 12.98 21.00
C ALA A 463 10.75 13.75 22.28
N THR A 464 11.16 15.02 22.17
CA THR A 464 11.44 15.87 23.34
C THR A 464 10.18 16.02 24.20
N LEU A 465 9.03 16.25 23.58
CA LEU A 465 7.75 16.27 24.27
C LEU A 465 7.46 14.90 24.92
N GLN A 466 7.60 13.80 24.20
CA GLN A 466 7.35 12.46 24.76
C GLN A 466 8.25 12.18 25.98
N VAL A 467 9.54 12.49 25.89
CA VAL A 467 10.45 12.38 27.05
C VAL A 467 9.98 13.25 28.21
N SER A 468 9.59 14.50 27.95
CA SER A 468 9.08 15.40 28.99
C SER A 468 7.80 14.88 29.65
N ARG A 469 6.91 14.25 28.89
CA ARG A 469 5.63 13.70 29.38
C ARG A 469 5.86 12.51 30.29
N PHE A 470 6.76 11.61 29.90
CA PHE A 470 7.04 10.35 30.59
C PHE A 470 8.26 10.41 31.52
N TRP A 471 8.80 11.61 31.78
CA TRP A 471 10.03 11.80 32.54
C TRP A 471 10.06 11.08 33.91
N PRO A 472 9.00 11.11 34.76
CA PRO A 472 9.04 10.41 36.04
C PRO A 472 9.22 8.89 35.89
N GLY A 473 8.55 8.29 34.90
CA GLY A 473 8.69 6.87 34.60
C GLY A 473 10.09 6.52 34.07
N ILE A 474 10.64 7.37 33.19
CA ILE A 474 12.01 7.21 32.66
C ILE A 474 13.04 7.29 33.79
N VAL A 475 12.89 8.22 34.74
CA VAL A 475 13.78 8.33 35.91
C VAL A 475 13.66 7.13 36.83
N SER A 476 12.44 6.66 37.10
CA SER A 476 12.22 5.43 37.88
C SER A 476 12.91 4.24 37.23
N PHE A 477 12.81 4.13 35.90
CA PHE A 477 13.45 3.07 35.14
C PHE A 477 14.98 3.18 35.18
N ALA A 478 15.54 4.37 34.99
CA ALA A 478 16.98 4.63 35.12
C ALA A 478 17.54 4.23 36.49
N ARG A 479 16.82 4.56 37.58
CA ARG A 479 17.19 4.16 38.95
C ARG A 479 17.19 2.65 39.12
N SER A 480 16.24 1.94 38.50
CA SER A 480 16.18 0.47 38.54
C SER A 480 17.36 -0.19 37.81
N ARG A 481 18.01 0.55 36.90
CA ARG A 481 19.21 0.13 36.17
C ARG A 481 20.51 0.68 36.76
N ASP A 482 20.46 1.28 37.95
CA ASP A 482 21.61 1.92 38.62
C ASP A 482 22.31 2.98 37.76
N ILE A 483 21.52 3.74 36.98
CA ILE A 483 22.02 4.85 36.16
C ILE A 483 21.74 6.16 36.91
N PRO A 484 22.77 6.89 37.37
CA PRO A 484 22.57 8.18 38.00
C PRO A 484 21.96 9.18 37.00
N ILE A 485 21.05 10.03 37.49
CA ILE A 485 20.24 10.90 36.65
C ILE A 485 21.13 11.87 35.86
N GLU A 486 22.22 12.37 36.45
CA GLU A 486 23.21 13.26 35.85
C GLU A 486 23.97 12.66 34.66
N TYR A 487 23.96 11.33 34.52
CA TYR A 487 24.58 10.60 33.41
C TYR A 487 23.56 9.97 32.46
N LEU A 488 22.27 10.16 32.72
CA LEU A 488 21.19 9.51 31.97
C LEU A 488 21.10 10.02 30.52
N GLY A 489 21.23 9.08 29.58
CA GLY A 489 20.78 9.19 28.20
C GLY A 489 19.49 8.41 27.97
N VAL A 490 18.66 8.87 27.05
CA VAL A 490 17.37 8.25 26.72
C VAL A 490 17.37 7.85 25.24
N ARG A 491 16.94 6.63 24.94
CA ARG A 491 16.65 6.19 23.58
C ARG A 491 15.15 6.02 23.42
N LEU A 492 14.58 6.61 22.38
CA LEU A 492 13.17 6.47 22.03
C LEU A 492 13.05 5.73 20.69
N ARG A 493 12.40 4.57 20.75
CA ARG A 493 12.14 3.72 19.60
C ARG A 493 10.69 3.89 19.13
N HIS A 494 10.52 4.34 17.90
CA HIS A 494 9.21 4.48 17.27
C HIS A 494 8.85 3.33 16.32
N ASP A 495 9.76 2.36 16.18
CA ASP A 495 9.64 1.17 15.32
C ASP A 495 8.65 0.11 15.85
N SER A 496 8.25 0.21 17.11
CA SER A 496 7.54 -0.84 17.85
C SER A 496 6.05 -0.55 18.03
N ALA A 497 5.28 -1.61 18.32
CA ALA A 497 3.83 -1.57 18.55
C ALA A 497 3.39 -0.52 19.59
N HIS A 498 4.29 -0.24 20.53
CA HIS A 498 4.23 0.83 21.50
C HIS A 498 5.55 1.57 21.42
N TYR A 499 5.57 2.89 21.65
CA TYR A 499 6.85 3.58 21.73
C TYR A 499 7.62 3.05 22.94
N LYS A 500 8.87 2.67 22.70
CA LYS A 500 9.74 2.12 23.74
C LYS A 500 10.80 3.12 24.15
N PHE A 501 10.97 3.27 25.45
CA PHE A 501 12.02 4.06 26.06
C PHE A 501 13.08 3.12 26.63
N ASP A 502 14.29 3.26 26.14
CA ASP A 502 15.47 2.65 26.75
C ASP A 502 16.29 3.76 27.44
N VAL A 503 17.05 3.37 28.45
CA VAL A 503 17.91 4.27 29.21
C VAL A 503 19.33 3.74 29.17
N PHE A 504 20.31 4.64 29.10
CA PHE A 504 21.72 4.27 29.07
C PHE A 504 22.57 5.30 29.81
N ASP A 505 23.76 4.87 30.24
CA ASP A 505 24.73 5.71 30.93
C ASP A 505 25.64 6.41 29.90
N CYS A 506 25.57 7.73 29.82
CA CYS A 506 26.37 8.54 28.88
C CYS A 506 27.88 8.34 29.06
N ARG A 507 28.35 7.86 30.22
CA ARG A 507 29.76 7.56 30.49
C ARG A 507 30.24 6.30 29.78
N LYS A 508 29.33 5.37 29.51
CA LYS A 508 29.62 4.03 28.98
C LYS A 508 29.32 3.88 27.49
N VAL A 509 28.96 4.98 26.82
CA VAL A 509 28.61 4.98 25.38
C VAL A 509 29.71 4.38 24.50
N ASP A 510 30.97 4.55 24.87
CA ASP A 510 32.12 3.99 24.14
C ASP A 510 32.49 2.56 24.59
N GLU A 511 32.04 2.13 25.78
CA GLU A 511 32.39 0.84 26.40
C GLU A 511 31.34 -0.26 26.14
N ASP A 512 30.07 0.11 26.04
CA ASP A 512 28.98 -0.86 25.93
C ASP A 512 28.91 -1.50 24.54
N ASP A 513 29.15 -2.81 24.47
CA ASP A 513 28.86 -3.68 23.31
C ASP A 513 27.35 -3.77 22.98
N TYR A 514 26.53 -3.07 23.76
CA TYR A 514 25.09 -2.97 23.61
C TYR A 514 24.65 -2.25 22.32
N TRP A 515 25.49 -1.37 21.78
CA TRP A 515 25.23 -0.74 20.49
C TRP A 515 25.78 -1.63 19.37
N ASP A 516 24.88 -2.11 18.51
CA ASP A 516 25.21 -2.80 17.27
C ASP A 516 26.36 -2.06 16.55
N GLU A 517 27.32 -2.78 15.97
CA GLU A 517 28.60 -2.22 15.46
C GLU A 517 28.36 -1.09 14.45
N TYR A 518 27.23 -1.15 13.75
CA TYR A 518 26.75 -0.12 12.81
C TYR A 518 26.23 1.19 13.46
N ARG A 519 26.07 1.24 14.78
CA ARG A 519 25.43 2.35 15.54
C ARG A 519 26.41 3.18 16.36
N ARG A 520 27.65 2.71 16.56
CA ARG A 520 28.72 3.51 17.19
C ARG A 520 29.22 4.56 16.22
N THR A 521 28.56 5.71 16.20
CA THR A 521 29.04 6.88 15.45
C THR A 521 29.87 7.77 16.38
N PRO A 522 31.02 8.32 15.94
CA PRO A 522 31.76 9.33 16.71
C PRO A 522 30.90 10.53 17.15
N PHE A 523 29.78 10.73 16.46
CA PHE A 523 28.78 11.73 16.76
C PHE A 523 27.97 11.45 18.02
N LEU A 524 27.62 10.20 18.30
CA LEU A 524 26.98 9.82 19.57
C LEU A 524 27.93 10.12 20.74
N SER A 525 29.21 9.74 20.63
CA SER A 525 30.22 10.02 21.64
C SER A 525 30.44 11.53 21.86
N LEU A 526 30.48 12.33 20.78
CA LEU A 526 30.51 13.80 20.88
C LEU A 526 29.33 14.34 21.70
N LEU A 527 28.10 13.90 21.42
CA LEU A 527 26.93 14.40 22.13
C LEU A 527 26.81 13.84 23.55
N ALA A 528 27.32 12.64 23.82
CA ALA A 528 27.44 12.11 25.17
C ALA A 528 28.38 12.97 26.01
N LYS A 529 29.59 13.27 25.52
CA LYS A 529 30.54 14.18 26.18
C LYS A 529 29.94 15.56 26.44
N GLU A 530 29.25 16.12 25.45
CA GLU A 530 28.62 17.43 25.57
C GLU A 530 27.44 17.42 26.56
N SER A 531 26.67 16.34 26.61
CA SER A 531 25.61 16.12 27.61
C SER A 531 26.20 16.05 29.01
N LEU A 532 27.25 15.24 29.22
CA LEU A 532 27.96 15.10 30.49
C LEU A 532 28.50 16.45 30.97
N ARG A 533 29.15 17.21 30.08
CA ARG A 533 29.66 18.54 30.37
C ARG A 533 28.55 19.47 30.86
N ALA A 534 27.46 19.54 30.11
CA ALA A 534 26.32 20.37 30.48
C ALA A 534 25.78 19.97 31.87
N ARG A 535 25.49 18.69 32.08
CA ARG A 535 24.83 18.24 33.32
C ARG A 535 25.74 18.28 34.54
N VAL A 536 26.96 17.78 34.41
CA VAL A 536 27.87 17.52 35.54
C VAL A 536 28.73 18.74 35.84
N GLU A 537 29.35 19.33 34.82
CA GLU A 537 30.28 20.45 35.03
C GLU A 537 29.54 21.78 35.18
N GLU A 538 28.41 21.95 34.49
CA GLU A 538 27.65 23.21 34.50
C GLU A 538 26.36 23.14 35.33
N ASN A 539 26.10 22.00 35.98
CA ASN A 539 24.88 21.74 36.75
C ASN A 539 23.60 22.01 35.93
N GLU A 540 23.65 21.77 34.62
CA GLU A 540 22.53 21.97 33.70
C GLU A 540 21.64 20.73 33.67
N ASN A 541 20.81 20.58 34.69
CA ASN A 541 19.93 19.41 34.81
C ASN A 541 18.97 19.25 33.63
N SER A 542 18.71 20.31 32.87
CA SER A 542 17.79 20.28 31.71
C SER A 542 18.30 19.67 30.43
N CYS A 543 19.62 19.51 30.30
CA CYS A 543 20.20 18.87 29.13
C CYS A 543 20.08 17.35 29.25
N ILE A 544 19.60 16.69 28.21
CA ILE A 544 19.68 15.23 28.10
C ILE A 544 20.17 14.84 26.70
N LEU A 545 20.87 13.71 26.63
CA LEU A 545 21.14 13.03 25.38
C LEU A 545 19.92 12.18 25.01
N LEU A 546 19.32 12.47 23.86
CA LEU A 546 18.17 11.75 23.31
C LEU A 546 18.54 11.08 21.99
N VAL A 547 18.43 9.76 21.92
CA VAL A 547 18.66 8.96 20.71
C VAL A 547 17.32 8.53 20.13
N LEU A 548 17.04 8.86 18.86
CA LEU A 548 15.81 8.47 18.19
C LEU A 548 16.08 7.36 17.18
N THR A 549 15.41 6.23 17.34
CA THR A 549 15.49 5.12 16.38
C THR A 549 14.37 5.26 15.36
N TYR A 550 14.73 5.45 14.09
CA TYR A 550 13.78 5.54 12.98
C TYR A 550 13.81 4.27 12.12
N MET A 551 12.63 3.69 11.91
CA MET A 551 12.38 2.64 10.92
C MET A 551 13.34 1.44 11.03
N ASP A 552 13.81 1.13 12.24
CA ASP A 552 14.85 0.12 12.54
C ASP A 552 16.23 0.36 11.91
N VAL A 553 16.43 1.43 11.12
CA VAL A 553 17.65 1.60 10.32
C VAL A 553 18.69 2.49 10.99
N PHE A 554 18.27 3.61 11.61
CA PHE A 554 19.21 4.62 12.09
C PHE A 554 18.86 5.16 13.47
N ASP A 555 19.88 5.25 14.32
CA ASP A 555 19.85 5.98 15.58
C ASP A 555 20.37 7.40 15.36
N VAL A 556 19.55 8.37 15.73
CA VAL A 556 19.86 9.79 15.54
C VAL A 556 19.93 10.46 16.90
N PRO A 557 21.15 10.79 17.39
CA PRO A 557 21.30 11.44 18.68
C PRO A 557 21.09 12.95 18.61
N TYR A 558 20.52 13.50 19.68
CA TYR A 558 20.21 14.91 19.85
C TYR A 558 20.51 15.33 21.28
N LEU A 559 21.04 16.54 21.44
CA LEU A 559 20.93 17.26 22.69
C LEU A 559 19.60 18.01 22.73
N VAL A 560 18.80 17.70 23.74
CA VAL A 560 17.51 18.33 23.99
C VAL A 560 17.49 18.94 25.39
N TYR A 561 16.76 20.04 25.53
CA TYR A 561 16.66 20.81 26.77
C TYR A 561 15.19 20.84 27.19
N LEU A 562 14.87 20.24 28.33
CA LEU A 562 13.49 20.18 28.82
C LEU A 562 13.07 21.51 29.48
N GLU A 563 11.79 21.87 29.43
CA GLU A 563 11.28 23.18 29.90
C GLU A 563 11.17 23.30 31.41
N SER A 564 10.94 22.20 32.14
CA SER A 564 10.81 22.18 33.60
C SER A 564 12.05 21.60 34.26
N ASP A 565 12.43 22.18 35.41
CA ASP A 565 13.42 21.56 36.29
C ASP A 565 12.95 20.16 36.70
N PHE A 566 13.91 19.27 36.90
CA PHE A 566 13.77 17.82 36.99
C PHE A 566 13.26 17.47 38.38
N ASP A 567 12.06 17.94 38.73
CA ASP A 567 11.48 17.61 40.01
C ASP A 567 11.15 16.11 40.01
N THR A 568 12.07 15.34 40.60
CA THR A 568 12.01 13.88 40.65
C THR A 568 10.82 13.38 41.45
N ASP A 569 10.16 14.27 42.19
CA ASP A 569 9.04 13.96 43.07
C ASP A 569 7.68 14.24 42.39
N THR A 570 7.69 14.51 41.09
CA THR A 570 6.44 14.71 40.33
C THR A 570 5.61 13.43 40.33
N ALA A 571 4.39 13.51 40.89
CA ALA A 571 3.45 12.41 40.89
C ALA A 571 3.11 11.93 39.46
N MET A 572 3.14 10.61 39.27
CA MET A 572 2.69 9.93 38.05
C MET A 572 1.16 9.87 38.00
N ALA A 573 0.59 9.95 36.80
CA ALA A 573 -0.83 9.70 36.61
C ALA A 573 -1.18 8.25 37.00
N SER A 574 -2.41 7.98 37.43
CA SER A 574 -2.87 6.62 37.76
C SER A 574 -3.34 5.83 36.53
N HIS A 575 -3.69 6.53 35.45
CA HIS A 575 -4.21 5.96 34.21
C HIS A 575 -3.76 6.82 33.02
N CYS A 576 -3.70 6.23 31.83
CA CYS A 576 -3.35 6.90 30.59
C CYS A 576 -4.40 6.59 29.51
N ARG A 577 -5.03 7.62 28.94
CA ARG A 577 -5.92 7.55 27.77
C ARG A 577 -5.16 7.81 26.46
N SER A 578 -4.00 8.45 26.56
CA SER A 578 -3.07 8.61 25.44
C SER A 578 -2.35 7.28 25.13
N MET A 579 -1.50 7.31 24.11
CA MET A 579 -0.71 6.18 23.67
C MET A 579 0.10 5.60 24.82
N THR A 580 0.06 4.27 24.95
CA THR A 580 0.88 3.55 25.90
C THR A 580 2.32 3.53 25.42
N CYS A 581 3.21 4.08 26.25
CA CYS A 581 4.65 3.96 26.11
C CYS A 581 5.16 2.88 27.06
N LEU A 582 6.18 2.14 26.63
CA LEU A 582 6.78 1.06 27.40
C LEU A 582 8.25 1.36 27.70
N ASP A 583 8.81 0.78 28.74
CA ASP A 583 10.26 0.69 28.92
C ASP A 583 10.84 -0.55 28.19
N GLU A 584 12.16 -0.76 28.30
CA GLU A 584 12.87 -1.91 27.71
C GLU A 584 12.27 -3.25 28.18
N ASP A 585 11.82 -3.32 29.43
CA ASP A 585 11.25 -4.50 30.09
C ASP A 585 9.75 -4.69 29.80
N ASN A 586 9.17 -3.84 28.93
CA ASN A 586 7.74 -3.79 28.58
C ASN A 586 6.81 -3.35 29.72
N ASN A 587 7.31 -2.68 30.75
CA ASN A 587 6.47 -2.03 31.75
C ASN A 587 5.86 -0.76 31.17
N VAL A 588 4.62 -0.46 31.53
CA VAL A 588 3.93 0.75 31.08
C VAL A 588 4.47 1.98 31.78
N LEU A 589 4.91 2.97 31.00
CA LEU A 589 5.24 4.30 31.49
C LEU A 589 3.99 5.17 31.52
N LEU A 590 3.77 5.86 32.64
CA LEU A 590 2.64 6.78 32.80
C LEU A 590 3.11 8.23 32.66
N PRO A 591 2.30 9.10 32.02
CA PRO A 591 2.65 10.51 31.93
C PRO A 591 2.57 11.17 33.32
N ARG A 592 3.19 12.35 33.44
CA ARG A 592 3.04 13.20 34.63
C ARG A 592 1.56 13.59 34.85
N THR A 593 1.16 13.79 36.10
CA THR A 593 -0.22 14.19 36.48
C THR A 593 -0.74 15.46 35.80
N GLN A 594 0.13 16.40 35.44
CA GLN A 594 -0.22 17.65 34.75
C GLN A 594 0.17 17.60 33.25
N ASP A 595 -0.03 16.46 32.59
CA ASP A 595 0.20 16.34 31.16
C ASP A 595 -0.92 16.99 30.35
N LEU A 596 -0.59 18.04 29.58
CA LEU A 596 -1.56 18.79 28.78
C LEU A 596 -2.18 17.93 27.66
N VAL A 597 -1.40 17.02 27.08
CA VAL A 597 -1.88 16.12 26.02
C VAL A 597 -2.88 15.14 26.61
N GLU A 598 -2.57 14.52 27.76
CA GLU A 598 -3.46 13.63 28.49
C GLU A 598 -4.75 14.33 28.97
N ASP A 599 -4.69 15.60 29.42
CA ASP A 599 -5.89 16.39 29.75
C ASP A 599 -6.81 16.56 28.53
N ILE A 600 -6.23 16.95 27.38
CA ILE A 600 -6.99 17.09 26.14
C ILE A 600 -7.61 15.75 25.71
N MET A 601 -6.83 14.67 25.75
CA MET A 601 -7.31 13.32 25.39
C MET A 601 -8.42 12.86 26.35
N SER A 602 -8.26 13.08 27.66
CA SER A 602 -9.27 12.76 28.67
C SER A 602 -10.58 13.53 28.43
N ARG A 603 -10.50 14.84 28.14
CA ARG A 603 -11.67 15.67 27.80
C ARG A 603 -12.33 15.21 26.50
N LEU A 604 -11.55 14.78 25.51
CA LEU A 604 -12.06 14.25 24.25
C LEU A 604 -12.87 12.96 24.46
N TYR A 605 -12.34 12.01 25.24
CA TYR A 605 -13.00 10.73 25.52
C TYR A 605 -14.14 10.84 26.54
N ALA A 606 -14.13 11.83 27.42
CA ALA A 606 -15.20 12.07 28.39
C ALA A 606 -16.48 12.65 27.76
N SER A 607 -16.44 13.11 26.50
CA SER A 607 -17.61 13.69 25.82
C SER A 607 -18.62 12.58 25.43
N PRO A 608 -19.76 12.44 26.15
CA PRO A 608 -20.64 11.27 26.03
C PRO A 608 -21.40 11.23 24.69
N ASN A 609 -21.46 12.35 23.97
CA ASN A 609 -22.20 12.49 22.71
C ASN A 609 -21.28 12.46 21.48
N LEU A 610 -19.99 12.21 21.65
CA LEU A 610 -19.06 12.23 20.54
C LEU A 610 -19.02 10.87 19.84
N ASP A 611 -20.01 10.62 18.98
CA ASP A 611 -19.95 9.55 18.00
C ASP A 611 -18.65 9.67 17.16
N TRP A 612 -18.13 8.54 16.69
CA TRP A 612 -16.89 8.49 15.91
C TRP A 612 -16.97 9.43 14.70
N ARG A 613 -18.15 9.59 14.08
CA ARG A 613 -18.32 10.52 12.96
C ARG A 613 -18.08 11.96 13.37
N ALA A 614 -18.73 12.42 14.45
CA ALA A 614 -18.55 13.77 14.97
C ALA A 614 -17.08 14.04 15.33
N ARG A 615 -16.40 13.08 15.95
CA ARG A 615 -14.96 13.16 16.28
C ARG A 615 -14.10 13.52 15.06
N TRP A 616 -14.33 12.88 13.91
CA TRP A 616 -13.49 13.06 12.72
C TRP A 616 -13.96 14.17 11.77
N ILE A 617 -15.25 14.49 11.77
CA ILE A 617 -15.84 15.57 10.97
C ILE A 617 -15.59 16.93 11.63
N GLU A 618 -15.98 17.08 12.90
CA GLU A 618 -15.95 18.34 13.65
C GLU A 618 -14.56 18.62 14.25
N ARG A 619 -13.78 17.56 14.47
CA ARG A 619 -12.40 17.63 15.00
C ARG A 619 -12.29 18.42 16.31
N PRO A 620 -13.05 18.09 17.36
CA PRO A 620 -13.02 18.81 18.64
C PRO A 620 -11.63 18.81 19.29
N PHE A 621 -10.77 17.83 18.98
CA PHE A 621 -9.38 17.82 19.45
C PHE A 621 -8.58 19.06 19.00
N VAL A 622 -8.90 19.64 17.83
CA VAL A 622 -8.28 20.88 17.33
C VAL A 622 -8.67 22.08 18.20
N SER A 623 -9.96 22.21 18.54
CA SER A 623 -10.43 23.32 19.37
C SER A 623 -9.93 23.19 20.81
N LEU A 624 -9.90 21.97 21.36
CA LEU A 624 -9.34 21.69 22.68
C LEU A 624 -7.84 22.04 22.75
N ALA A 625 -7.05 21.62 21.75
CA ALA A 625 -5.63 21.95 21.67
C ALA A 625 -5.39 23.46 21.57
N ARG A 626 -6.19 24.19 20.79
CA ARG A 626 -6.13 25.67 20.71
C ARG A 626 -6.41 26.33 22.05
N GLN A 627 -7.48 25.92 22.72
CA GLN A 627 -7.83 26.46 24.04
C GLN A 627 -6.72 26.19 25.06
N ALA A 628 -6.15 24.99 25.04
CA ALA A 628 -5.04 24.60 25.90
C ALA A 628 -3.78 25.44 25.64
N ALA A 629 -3.42 25.64 24.37
CA ALA A 629 -2.26 26.45 24.00
C ALA A 629 -2.42 27.93 24.37
N LEU A 630 -3.64 28.48 24.33
CA LEU A 630 -3.91 29.86 24.78
C LEU A 630 -3.77 30.04 26.29
N LYS A 631 -4.04 29.00 27.09
CA LYS A 631 -3.84 29.03 28.55
C LYS A 631 -2.37 28.89 28.95
N PHE A 632 -1.55 28.34 28.07
CA PHE A 632 -0.12 28.13 28.30
C PHE A 632 0.71 29.39 28.04
N LYS A 633 0.24 30.26 27.13
CA LYS A 633 0.82 31.59 26.88
C LYS A 633 0.36 32.57 27.93
#